data_AF-A0A540X3R2-F1
#
_entry.id   AF-A0A540X3R2-F1
#
_cell.length_a   1.000
_cell.length_b   1.000
_cell.length_c   1.000
_cell.angle_alpha   90.00
_cell.angle_beta   90.00
_cell.angle_gamma   90.00
#
_symmetry.space_group_name_H-M   'P 1'
#
loop_
_entity.id
_entity.type
_entity.pdbx_description
1 polymer ?
#
loop_
_entity_poly.entity_id
_entity_poly.type
_entity_poly.pdbx_seq_one_letter_code
_entity_poly.pdbx_strand_id
1 'polypeptide(L)'
;MTGARTTAVHVHEGCDVYVGRAFRAWAKPSPTNPVPGRFGNPFKPGGVGTPGAMLKKYFVPWLGALPETEQQQVREEALRRMGPDVDAFESFRWYLDLRTRHDAAWREDVLALRGQRLGCWCKPGPCHADVLVSWLDSRR
;
A
#
# COMPACT_ATOMS: atom_id res chain seq x y z
N MET A 1 15.68 -9.09 22.04
CA MET A 1 15.55 -9.91 20.82
C MET A 1 15.68 -8.98 19.63
N THR A 2 16.80 -9.00 18.92
CA THR A 2 16.97 -8.25 17.67
C THR A 2 16.15 -8.97 16.59
N GLY A 3 14.88 -8.58 16.42
CA GLY A 3 14.08 -9.05 15.30
C GLY A 3 14.77 -8.73 13.98
N ALA A 4 14.60 -9.58 12.97
CA ALA A 4 15.10 -9.33 11.63
C ALA A 4 14.65 -7.94 11.14
N ARG A 5 15.46 -7.28 10.32
CA ARG A 5 15.10 -5.99 9.72
C ARG A 5 14.13 -6.22 8.56
N THR A 6 13.05 -5.43 8.49
CA THR A 6 12.18 -5.41 7.31
C THR A 6 12.94 -4.90 6.09
N THR A 7 12.84 -5.59 4.95
CA THR A 7 13.53 -5.19 3.72
C THR A 7 12.60 -5.24 2.52
N ALA A 8 12.83 -4.39 1.52
CA ALA A 8 12.13 -4.44 0.24
C ALA A 8 13.01 -5.10 -0.80
N VAL A 9 12.49 -6.10 -1.50
CA VAL A 9 13.23 -6.94 -2.45
C VAL A 9 12.47 -7.09 -3.76
N HIS A 10 13.19 -7.44 -4.84
CA HIS A 10 12.51 -7.85 -6.06
C HIS A 10 11.86 -9.22 -5.83
N VAL A 11 10.67 -9.46 -6.39
CA VAL A 11 9.94 -10.72 -6.15
C VAL A 11 10.71 -11.97 -6.57
N HIS A 12 11.61 -11.86 -7.55
CA HIS A 12 12.44 -12.99 -7.99
C HIS A 12 13.60 -13.31 -7.05
N GLU A 13 13.90 -12.45 -6.09
CA GLU A 13 14.95 -12.66 -5.08
C GLU A 13 14.43 -13.43 -3.85
N GLY A 14 13.17 -13.88 -3.90
CA GLY A 14 12.47 -14.52 -2.78
C GLY A 14 11.99 -13.50 -1.76
N CYS A 15 10.69 -13.50 -1.48
CA CYS A 15 10.06 -12.64 -0.49
C CYS A 15 9.15 -13.46 0.44
N ASP A 16 8.99 -12.99 1.67
CA ASP A 16 8.07 -13.59 2.64
C ASP A 16 6.63 -13.12 2.37
N VAL A 17 6.49 -11.83 2.01
CA VAL A 17 5.19 -11.22 1.71
C VAL A 17 5.26 -10.38 0.44
N TYR A 18 4.41 -10.68 -0.53
CA TYR A 18 4.18 -9.85 -1.70
C TYR A 18 3.29 -8.67 -1.33
N VAL A 19 3.78 -7.45 -1.58
CA VAL A 19 3.08 -6.21 -1.23
C VAL A 19 2.59 -5.44 -2.45
N GLY A 20 2.85 -5.94 -3.67
CA GLY A 20 2.43 -5.30 -4.91
C GLY A 20 0.92 -5.35 -5.16
N ARG A 21 0.47 -4.69 -6.24
CA ARG A 21 -0.93 -4.78 -6.69
C ARG A 21 -1.24 -6.20 -7.18
N ALA A 22 -2.48 -6.65 -7.05
CA ALA A 22 -2.91 -7.92 -7.62
C ALA A 22 -2.82 -7.90 -9.16
N PHE A 23 -1.89 -8.66 -9.76
CA PHE A 23 -1.79 -8.84 -11.21
C PHE A 23 -1.13 -10.19 -11.56
N ARG A 24 -1.47 -10.77 -12.72
CA ARG A 24 -0.90 -12.03 -13.24
C ARG A 24 -0.91 -13.15 -12.17
N ALA A 25 0.23 -13.78 -11.91
CA ALA A 25 0.38 -14.86 -10.93
C ALA A 25 -0.03 -14.43 -9.50
N TRP A 26 -0.06 -13.13 -9.20
CA TRP A 26 -0.40 -12.57 -7.89
C TRP A 26 -1.86 -12.09 -7.82
N ALA A 27 -2.70 -12.45 -8.79
CA ALA A 27 -4.12 -12.13 -8.78
C ALA A 27 -4.94 -13.04 -7.85
N LYS A 28 -4.44 -14.23 -7.52
CA LYS A 28 -5.08 -15.21 -6.64
C LYS A 28 -4.37 -15.26 -5.27
N PRO A 29 -5.10 -15.59 -4.19
CA PRO A 29 -4.49 -15.87 -2.90
C PRO A 29 -3.37 -16.91 -2.98
N SER A 30 -2.31 -16.71 -2.19
CA SER A 30 -1.20 -17.65 -2.02
C SER A 30 -0.57 -17.44 -0.64
N PRO A 31 0.30 -18.35 -0.14
CA PRO A 31 0.95 -18.17 1.17
C PRO A 31 1.67 -16.82 1.32
N THR A 32 2.32 -16.33 0.27
CA THR A 32 3.05 -15.06 0.27
C THR A 32 2.18 -13.87 -0.16
N ASN A 33 0.94 -14.08 -0.62
CA ASN A 33 -0.02 -13.04 -0.99
C ASN A 33 -1.44 -13.50 -0.64
N PRO A 34 -1.77 -13.63 0.66
CA PRO A 34 -3.03 -14.23 1.09
C PRO A 34 -4.23 -13.37 0.67
N VAL A 35 -4.05 -12.05 0.62
CA VAL A 35 -5.07 -11.09 0.16
C VAL A 35 -4.50 -10.27 -0.99
N PRO A 36 -4.81 -10.62 -2.25
CA PRO A 36 -4.24 -9.98 -3.43
C PRO A 36 -4.35 -8.44 -3.44
N GLY A 37 -3.20 -7.78 -3.42
CA GLY A 37 -3.12 -6.33 -3.51
C GLY A 37 -3.39 -5.59 -2.20
N ARG A 38 -3.42 -6.30 -1.05
CA ARG A 38 -3.67 -5.74 0.30
C ARG A 38 -2.84 -4.49 0.60
N PHE A 39 -1.59 -4.48 0.18
CA PHE A 39 -0.60 -3.42 0.45
C PHE A 39 -0.17 -2.64 -0.80
N GLY A 40 -0.85 -2.87 -1.93
CA GLY A 40 -0.47 -2.26 -3.20
C GLY A 40 -0.69 -0.75 -3.21
N ASN A 41 0.21 -0.01 -3.84
CA ASN A 41 0.05 1.43 -4.05
C ASN A 41 -1.12 1.71 -5.03
N PRO A 42 -2.16 2.46 -4.63
CA PRO A 42 -3.26 2.86 -5.53
C PRO A 42 -2.84 3.94 -6.54
N PHE A 43 -1.76 4.67 -6.29
CA PHE A 43 -1.24 5.72 -7.15
C PHE A 43 -0.25 5.17 -8.18
N LYS A 44 -0.05 5.92 -9.26
CA LYS A 44 0.84 5.57 -10.37
C LYS A 44 1.56 6.82 -10.87
N PRO A 45 2.86 6.75 -11.20
CA PRO A 45 3.54 7.81 -11.94
C PRO A 45 2.79 8.09 -13.25
N GLY A 46 2.58 9.36 -13.59
CA GLY A 46 1.79 9.76 -14.75
C GLY A 46 0.27 9.62 -14.57
N GLY A 47 -0.19 9.33 -13.34
CA GLY A 47 -1.61 9.31 -12.98
C GLY A 47 -2.30 7.96 -13.15
N VAL A 48 -3.51 7.87 -12.60
CA VAL A 48 -4.33 6.66 -12.61
C VAL A 48 -5.41 6.79 -13.68
N GLY A 49 -5.35 5.98 -14.74
CA GLY A 49 -6.37 5.98 -15.80
C GLY A 49 -7.76 5.45 -15.38
N THR A 50 -7.87 4.76 -14.24
CA THR A 50 -9.13 4.22 -13.70
C THR A 50 -9.32 4.59 -12.22
N PRO A 51 -9.48 5.88 -11.89
CA PRO A 51 -9.47 6.34 -10.50
C PRO A 51 -10.65 5.76 -9.70
N GLY A 52 -11.84 5.61 -10.30
CA GLY A 52 -12.99 4.98 -9.66
C GLY A 52 -12.72 3.53 -9.23
N ALA A 53 -11.98 2.76 -10.04
CA ALA A 53 -11.59 1.39 -9.67
C ALA A 53 -10.59 1.37 -8.50
N MET A 54 -9.67 2.34 -8.44
CA MET A 54 -8.73 2.47 -7.32
C MET A 54 -9.45 2.90 -6.03
N LEU A 55 -10.36 3.86 -6.10
CA LEU A 55 -11.20 4.25 -4.96
C LEU A 55 -11.99 3.06 -4.41
N LYS A 56 -12.69 2.34 -5.29
CA LYS A 56 -13.48 1.15 -4.92
C LYS A 56 -12.62 0.09 -4.23
N LYS A 57 -11.42 -0.16 -4.75
CA LYS A 57 -10.54 -1.22 -4.21
C LYS A 57 -9.81 -0.82 -2.94
N TYR A 58 -9.28 0.41 -2.88
CA TYR A 58 -8.30 0.80 -1.85
C TYR A 58 -8.86 1.72 -0.76
N PHE A 59 -10.00 2.38 -1.00
CA PHE A 59 -10.58 3.36 -0.08
C PHE A 59 -11.92 2.90 0.51
N VAL A 60 -12.84 2.42 -0.33
CA VAL A 60 -14.18 1.98 0.12
C VAL A 60 -14.17 0.99 1.28
N PRO A 61 -13.26 -0.01 1.37
CA PRO A 61 -13.30 -1.00 2.45
C PRO A 61 -13.21 -0.44 3.88
N TRP A 62 -12.68 0.78 4.05
CA TRP A 62 -12.49 1.39 5.37
C TRP A 62 -13.09 2.80 5.48
N LEU A 63 -13.35 3.47 4.35
CA LEU A 63 -13.98 4.79 4.35
C LEU A 63 -15.34 4.83 5.06
N GLY A 64 -16.13 3.76 4.96
CA GLY A 64 -17.47 3.71 5.57
C GLY A 64 -17.49 3.87 7.08
N ALA A 65 -16.34 3.73 7.77
CA ALA A 65 -16.22 3.95 9.20
C ALA A 65 -16.10 5.44 9.58
N LEU A 66 -15.93 6.34 8.61
CA LEU A 66 -15.77 7.78 8.83
C LEU A 66 -17.08 8.55 8.66
N PRO A 67 -17.23 9.74 9.27
CA PRO A 67 -18.30 10.68 8.95
C PRO A 67 -18.36 10.98 7.46
N GLU A 68 -19.56 11.19 6.92
CA GLU A 68 -19.78 11.39 5.47
C GLU A 68 -18.97 12.57 4.90
N THR A 69 -18.84 13.65 5.66
CA THR A 69 -18.02 14.82 5.31
C THR A 69 -16.54 14.46 5.17
N GLU A 70 -15.99 13.67 6.09
CA GLU A 70 -14.61 13.17 5.99
C GLU A 70 -14.45 12.21 4.82
N GLN A 71 -15.43 11.34 4.58
CA GLN A 71 -15.38 10.45 3.42
C GLN A 71 -15.30 11.23 2.11
N GLN A 72 -16.08 12.31 1.99
CA GLN A 72 -16.06 13.18 0.81
C GLN A 72 -14.69 13.84 0.63
N GLN A 73 -14.14 14.44 1.70
CA GLN A 73 -12.82 15.07 1.68
C GLN A 73 -11.71 14.09 1.28
N VAL A 74 -11.73 12.87 1.84
CA VAL A 74 -10.76 11.83 1.49
C VAL A 74 -10.88 11.41 0.03
N ARG A 75 -12.11 11.29 -0.50
CA ARG A 75 -12.32 10.96 -1.93
C ARG A 75 -11.79 12.04 -2.84
N GLU A 76 -12.07 13.31 -2.56
CA GLU A 76 -11.58 14.44 -3.35
C GLU A 76 -10.05 14.51 -3.35
N GLU A 77 -9.42 14.39 -2.18
CA GLU A 77 -7.96 14.38 -2.06
C GLU A 77 -7.33 13.17 -2.75
N ALA A 78 -7.95 11.99 -2.64
CA ALA A 78 -7.50 10.79 -3.34
C ALA A 78 -7.57 10.98 -4.87
N LEU A 79 -8.63 11.58 -5.40
CA LEU A 79 -8.76 11.88 -6.83
C LEU A 79 -7.68 12.88 -7.29
N ARG A 80 -7.44 13.94 -6.53
CA ARG A 80 -6.37 14.91 -6.82
C ARG A 80 -5.00 14.22 -6.88
N ARG A 81 -4.69 13.37 -5.89
CA ARG A 81 -3.43 12.60 -5.80
C ARG A 81 -3.29 11.50 -6.86
N MET A 82 -4.38 11.07 -7.47
CA MET A 82 -4.36 10.16 -8.63
C MET A 82 -4.08 10.89 -9.95
N GLY A 83 -4.01 12.23 -9.94
CA GLY A 83 -3.64 13.04 -11.09
C GLY A 83 -2.19 12.83 -11.55
N PRO A 84 -1.85 13.23 -12.79
CA PRO A 84 -0.54 12.99 -13.39
C PRO A 84 0.60 13.78 -12.73
N ASP A 85 0.29 14.94 -12.15
CA ASP A 85 1.27 15.90 -11.64
C ASP A 85 1.64 15.67 -10.17
N VAL A 86 1.02 14.69 -9.50
CA VAL A 86 1.26 14.41 -8.07
C VAL A 86 2.15 13.18 -7.93
N ASP A 87 3.19 13.29 -7.10
CA ASP A 87 4.10 12.17 -6.86
C ASP A 87 3.36 10.97 -6.23
N ALA A 88 3.56 9.81 -6.86
CA ALA A 88 2.85 8.59 -6.47
C ALA A 88 3.36 8.00 -5.14
N PHE A 89 4.61 8.28 -4.75
CA PHE A 89 5.17 7.81 -3.49
C PHE A 89 4.77 8.71 -2.33
N GLU A 90 4.75 10.03 -2.51
CA GLU A 90 4.18 10.98 -1.54
C GLU A 90 2.69 10.73 -1.32
N SER A 91 1.95 10.49 -2.40
CA SER A 91 0.54 10.09 -2.30
C SER A 91 0.38 8.78 -1.56
N PHE A 92 1.27 7.82 -1.78
CA PHE A 92 1.24 6.56 -1.02
C PHE A 92 1.60 6.74 0.46
N ARG A 93 2.54 7.63 0.81
CA ARG A 93 2.83 7.99 2.21
C ARG A 93 1.60 8.57 2.89
N TRP A 94 0.92 9.51 2.24
CA TRP A 94 -0.35 10.07 2.72
C TRP A 94 -1.40 8.98 2.93
N TYR A 95 -1.62 8.12 1.94
CA TYR A 95 -2.58 7.03 2.04
C TYR A 95 -2.24 6.03 3.16
N LEU A 96 -0.96 5.68 3.30
CA LEU A 96 -0.49 4.77 4.34
C LEU A 96 -0.75 5.35 5.73
N ASP A 97 -0.39 6.61 5.97
CA ASP A 97 -0.69 7.28 7.24
C ASP A 97 -2.20 7.39 7.50
N LEU A 98 -2.95 7.89 6.51
CA LEU A 98 -4.40 8.05 6.61
C LEU A 98 -5.09 6.72 6.93
N ARG A 99 -4.84 5.68 6.13
CA ARG A 99 -5.51 4.41 6.31
C ARG A 99 -5.09 3.73 7.62
N THR A 100 -3.82 3.80 8.03
CA THR A 100 -3.42 3.24 9.34
C THR A 100 -4.05 3.96 10.53
N ARG A 101 -4.44 5.23 10.40
CA ARG A 101 -5.21 5.94 11.43
C ARG A 101 -6.67 5.49 11.53
N HIS A 102 -7.26 5.06 10.42
CA HIS A 102 -8.71 4.83 10.32
C HIS A 102 -9.13 3.38 10.04
N ASP A 103 -8.19 2.48 9.76
CA ASP A 103 -8.41 1.05 9.50
C ASP A 103 -7.50 0.25 10.44
N ALA A 104 -7.97 -0.01 11.66
CA ALA A 104 -7.18 -0.69 12.69
C ALA A 104 -6.73 -2.10 12.26
N ALA A 105 -7.61 -2.85 11.59
CA ALA A 105 -7.27 -4.18 11.07
C ALA A 105 -6.15 -4.11 10.02
N TRP A 106 -6.21 -3.14 9.08
CA TRP A 106 -5.12 -2.95 8.14
C TRP A 106 -3.84 -2.42 8.78
N ARG A 107 -3.95 -1.60 9.83
CA ARG A 107 -2.78 -1.17 10.60
C ARG A 107 -2.05 -2.37 11.20
N GLU A 108 -2.78 -3.30 11.83
CA GLU A 108 -2.19 -4.52 12.38
C GLU A 108 -1.55 -5.38 11.28
N ASP A 109 -2.20 -5.51 10.12
CA ASP A 109 -1.63 -6.20 8.95
C ASP A 109 -0.31 -5.54 8.48
N VAL A 110 -0.24 -4.20 8.47
CA VAL A 110 0.98 -3.46 8.12
C VAL A 110 2.05 -3.67 9.18
N LEU A 111 1.72 -3.63 10.48
CA LEU A 111 2.67 -3.88 11.57
C LEU A 111 3.22 -5.31 11.54
N ALA A 112 2.42 -6.29 11.12
CA ALA A 112 2.84 -7.69 10.96
C ALA A 112 3.90 -7.89 9.85
N LEU A 113 4.12 -6.89 9.00
CA LEU A 113 5.22 -6.89 8.03
C LEU A 113 6.60 -6.68 8.67
N ARG A 114 6.70 -6.36 9.97
CA ARG A 114 7.99 -6.18 10.64
C ARG A 114 8.85 -7.43 10.55
N GLY A 115 10.09 -7.24 10.11
CA GLY A 115 11.08 -8.30 9.94
C GLY A 115 10.89 -9.19 8.72
N GLN A 116 9.90 -8.89 7.87
CA GLN A 116 9.64 -9.63 6.63
C GLN A 116 10.42 -9.04 5.44
N ARG A 117 10.70 -9.88 4.44
CA ARG A 117 11.14 -9.49 3.10
C ARG A 117 9.92 -9.18 2.24
N LEU A 118 9.73 -7.90 1.93
CA LEU A 118 8.59 -7.38 1.17
C LEU A 118 8.88 -7.42 -0.34
N GLY A 119 8.17 -8.28 -1.06
CA GLY A 119 8.32 -8.47 -2.49
C GLY A 119 7.53 -7.46 -3.32
N CYS A 120 8.21 -6.80 -4.26
CA CYS A 120 7.57 -5.97 -5.27
C CYS A 120 8.33 -6.04 -6.61
N TRP A 121 7.61 -5.87 -7.72
CA TRP A 121 8.19 -5.85 -9.05
C TRP A 121 8.95 -4.56 -9.41
N CYS A 122 8.78 -3.48 -8.63
CA CYS A 122 9.44 -2.21 -8.94
C CYS A 122 10.93 -2.19 -8.56
N LYS A 123 11.37 -3.09 -7.67
CA LYS A 123 12.79 -3.20 -7.30
C LYS A 123 13.63 -3.63 -8.52
N PRO A 124 14.88 -3.16 -8.65
CA PRO A 124 15.66 -2.35 -7.70
C PRO A 124 15.38 -0.83 -7.72
N GLY A 125 14.51 -0.35 -8.60
CA GLY A 125 14.15 1.07 -8.68
C GLY A 125 13.30 1.56 -7.49
N PRO A 126 12.90 2.85 -7.50
CA PRO A 126 11.98 3.40 -6.50
C PRO A 126 10.72 2.53 -6.34
N CYS A 127 10.45 2.10 -5.11
CA CYS A 127 9.44 1.09 -4.84
C CYS A 127 8.52 1.48 -3.68
N HIS A 128 7.24 1.14 -3.77
CA HIS A 128 6.29 1.41 -2.69
C HIS A 128 6.56 0.53 -1.45
N ALA A 129 7.21 -0.62 -1.63
CA ALA A 129 7.67 -1.44 -0.52
C ALA A 129 8.70 -0.68 0.34
N ASP A 130 9.51 0.22 -0.23
CA ASP A 130 10.42 1.07 0.56
C ASP A 130 9.65 2.05 1.45
N VAL A 131 8.51 2.55 0.99
CA VAL A 131 7.63 3.41 1.79
C VAL A 131 7.07 2.65 2.99
N LEU A 132 6.65 1.40 2.79
CA LEU A 132 6.20 0.53 3.89
C LEU A 132 7.34 0.28 4.90
N VAL A 133 8.53 -0.07 4.42
CA VAL A 133 9.71 -0.26 5.28
C VAL A 133 10.01 1.01 6.09
N SER A 134 10.05 2.17 5.42
CA SER A 134 10.32 3.45 6.07
C SER A 134 9.29 3.81 7.15
N TRP A 135 8.01 3.53 6.90
CA TRP A 135 6.94 3.79 7.87
C TRP A 135 7.02 2.86 9.08
N LEU A 136 7.42 1.60 8.88
CA LEU A 136 7.66 0.64 9.96
C LEU A 136 8.88 1.03 10.81
N ASP A 137 9.96 1.46 10.15
CA ASP A 137 11.19 1.92 10.81
C ASP A 137 10.96 3.20 11.62
N SER A 138 10.04 4.08 11.22
CA SER A 138 9.72 5.31 11.96
C SER A 138 8.84 5.08 13.21
N ARG A 139 8.43 3.84 13.48
CA ARG A 139 7.51 3.47 14.57
C ARG A 139 8.14 2.49 15.57
N ARG A 140 9.47 2.53 15.70
CA ARG A 140 10.24 1.66 16.58
C ARG A 140 9.74 1.68 18.02
#